data_AF-A0A2J7ZGB9-F1
#
_entry.id   AF-A0A2J7ZGB9-F1
#
_cell.length_a   1.000
_cell.length_b   1.000
_cell.length_c   1.000
_cell.angle_alpha   90.00
_cell.angle_beta   90.00
_cell.angle_gamma   90.00
#
_symmetry.space_group_name_H-M   'P 1'
#
loop_
_entity.id
_entity.type
_entity.pdbx_description
1 polymer ?
#
loop_
_entity_poly.entity_id
_entity_poly.type
_entity_poly.pdbx_seq_one_letter_code
_entity_poly.pdbx_strand_id
1 'polypeptide(L)'
;PTPEPTPEPTPEPAPIWTVRLRNINNKCIDFPGGDLGGDLYTGNWLQLYNCDDYANAQQFVIEPVGSAYSIKVINGKVFEIAGSSTSNGERVVLGDYSGQDNQLWILQ
;
A
#
# COMPACT_ATOMS: atom_id res chain seq x y z
N PRO A 1 -19.76 39.61 31.07
CA PRO A 1 -19.82 38.58 30.01
C PRO A 1 -18.56 37.72 30.12
N THR A 2 -18.72 36.42 30.37
CA THR A 2 -17.58 35.49 30.41
C THR A 2 -17.11 35.26 28.97
N PRO A 3 -15.80 35.37 28.66
CA PRO A 3 -15.32 35.08 27.31
C PRO A 3 -15.59 33.60 26.98
N GLU A 4 -16.11 33.37 25.78
CA GLU A 4 -16.35 32.04 25.24
C GLU A 4 -15.00 31.32 24.99
N PRO A 5 -14.87 30.03 25.33
CA PRO A 5 -13.63 29.30 25.10
C PRO A 5 -13.31 29.25 23.60
N THR A 6 -12.07 29.59 23.26
CA THR A 6 -11.56 29.48 21.89
C THR A 6 -11.55 28.00 21.48
N PRO A 7 -12.06 27.64 20.28
CA PRO A 7 -12.01 26.27 19.81
C PRO A 7 -10.55 25.82 19.68
N GLU A 8 -10.26 24.63 20.20
CA GLU A 8 -8.94 24.00 20.09
C GLU A 8 -8.67 23.67 18.60
N PRO A 9 -7.46 23.95 18.08
CA PRO A 9 -7.16 23.66 16.68
C PRO A 9 -7.32 22.16 16.42
N THR A 10 -8.10 21.82 15.40
CA THR A 10 -8.19 20.44 14.91
C THR A 10 -6.81 20.00 14.43
N PRO A 11 -6.26 18.86 14.90
CA PRO A 11 -4.94 18.42 14.47
C PRO A 11 -4.94 18.18 12.96
N GLU A 12 -4.00 18.83 12.27
CA GLU A 12 -3.73 18.57 10.86
C GLU A 12 -3.24 17.12 10.70
N PRO A 13 -3.75 16.35 9.72
CA PRO A 13 -3.27 14.98 9.52
C PRO A 13 -1.77 15.00 9.21
N ALA A 14 -1.02 14.15 9.92
CA ALA A 14 0.41 14.00 9.67
C ALA A 14 0.66 13.60 8.20
N PRO A 15 1.78 14.04 7.59
CA PRO A 15 2.12 13.61 6.24
C PRO A 15 2.24 12.08 6.20
N ILE A 16 1.55 11.47 5.24
CA ILE A 16 1.70 10.06 4.92
C ILE A 16 3.04 9.91 4.20
N TRP A 17 4.02 9.27 4.85
CA TRP A 17 5.28 8.93 4.21
C TRP A 17 5.09 7.67 3.37
N THR A 18 5.29 7.77 2.06
CA THR A 18 5.31 6.61 1.17
C THR A 18 6.74 6.05 1.06
N VAL A 19 6.84 4.74 0.86
CA VAL A 19 8.06 4.02 0.56
C VAL A 19 8.00 3.46 -0.85
N ARG A 20 9.17 3.21 -1.43
CA ARG A 20 9.32 2.45 -2.66
C ARG A 20 10.21 1.24 -2.41
N LEU A 21 9.74 0.06 -2.78
CA LEU A 21 10.50 -1.18 -2.63
C LEU A 21 11.33 -1.40 -3.91
N ARG A 22 12.64 -1.13 -3.82
CA ARG A 22 13.57 -1.26 -4.94
C ARG A 22 14.47 -2.48 -4.75
N ASN A 23 14.62 -3.30 -5.79
CA ASN A 23 15.55 -4.42 -5.77
C ASN A 23 16.99 -3.97 -6.12
N ILE A 24 17.95 -4.89 -5.99
CA ILE A 24 19.38 -4.64 -6.26
C ILE A 24 19.66 -4.22 -7.72
N ASN A 25 18.75 -4.52 -8.65
CA ASN A 25 18.88 -4.21 -10.08
C ASN A 25 18.30 -2.82 -10.45
N ASN A 26 18.05 -1.96 -9.47
CA ASN A 26 17.42 -0.64 -9.64
C ASN A 26 16.03 -0.70 -10.29
N LYS A 27 15.29 -1.79 -10.06
CA LYS A 27 13.88 -1.92 -10.43
C LYS A 27 13.01 -1.84 -9.20
N CYS A 28 11.84 -1.26 -9.35
CA CYS A 28 10.91 -1.07 -8.25
C CYS A 28 9.73 -2.04 -8.38
N ILE A 29 9.23 -2.49 -7.24
CA ILE A 29 7.94 -3.17 -7.18
C ILE A 29 6.89 -2.19 -7.69
N ASP A 30 6.07 -2.68 -8.62
CA ASP A 30 5.15 -1.90 -9.42
C ASP A 30 3.88 -2.71 -9.69
N PHE A 31 2.77 -2.03 -9.94
CA PHE A 31 1.59 -2.64 -10.53
C PHE A 31 1.47 -2.19 -11.99
N PRO A 32 1.20 -3.12 -12.93
CA PRO A 32 1.01 -2.80 -14.34
C PRO A 32 0.06 -1.62 -14.55
N GLY A 33 0.21 -0.90 -15.67
CA GLY A 33 -0.67 0.19 -16.11
C GLY A 33 -0.58 1.52 -15.34
N GLY A 34 0.27 1.61 -14.30
CA GLY A 34 0.69 2.88 -13.70
C GLY A 34 -0.46 3.74 -13.12
N ASP A 35 -0.30 5.06 -13.19
CA ASP A 35 -1.22 6.06 -12.60
C ASP A 35 -2.54 6.25 -13.34
N LEU A 36 -2.69 5.62 -14.50
CA LEU A 36 -3.83 5.85 -15.39
C LEU A 36 -5.08 5.07 -14.96
N GLY A 37 -5.07 4.48 -13.77
CA GLY A 37 -6.23 3.81 -13.17
C GLY A 37 -6.71 2.56 -13.92
N GLY A 38 -6.04 2.17 -15.01
CA GLY A 38 -6.44 1.08 -15.89
C GLY A 38 -6.07 -0.31 -15.41
N ASP A 39 -5.21 -0.42 -14.39
CA ASP A 39 -4.68 -1.69 -13.90
C ASP A 39 -4.40 -1.70 -12.37
N LEU A 40 -5.01 -0.77 -11.63
CA LEU A 40 -5.04 -0.82 -10.17
C LEU A 40 -6.33 -1.48 -9.68
N TYR A 41 -6.70 -2.63 -10.26
CA TYR A 41 -7.88 -3.40 -9.86
C TYR A 41 -7.49 -4.64 -9.04
N THR A 42 -8.46 -5.15 -8.29
CA THR A 42 -8.30 -6.35 -7.48
C THR A 42 -7.95 -7.55 -8.36
N GLY A 43 -6.91 -8.29 -7.97
CA GLY A 43 -6.40 -9.46 -8.71
C GLY A 43 -5.22 -9.18 -9.65
N ASN A 44 -4.85 -7.92 -9.89
CA ASN A 44 -3.67 -7.61 -10.71
C ASN A 44 -2.38 -8.00 -9.98
N TRP A 45 -1.47 -8.67 -10.69
CA TRP A 45 -0.20 -9.11 -10.12
C TRP A 45 0.78 -7.96 -9.93
N LEU A 46 1.71 -8.14 -8.99
CA LEU A 46 2.91 -7.32 -8.89
C LEU A 46 3.89 -7.59 -10.05
N GLN A 47 4.65 -6.57 -10.42
CA GLN A 47 5.76 -6.67 -11.37
C GLN A 47 7.00 -5.90 -10.89
N LEU A 48 8.11 -6.11 -11.62
CA LEU A 48 9.30 -5.26 -11.52
C LEU A 48 9.34 -4.31 -12.70
N TYR A 49 9.41 -3.02 -12.43
CA TYR A 49 9.47 -1.99 -13.47
C TYR A 49 10.59 -0.98 -13.20
N ASN A 50 10.87 -0.12 -14.19
CA ASN A 50 11.74 1.02 -13.96
C ASN A 50 11.16 1.86 -12.82
N CYS A 51 12.03 2.25 -11.88
CA CYS A 51 11.62 3.14 -10.81
C CYS A 51 11.20 4.50 -11.40
N ASP A 52 10.02 4.96 -11.01
CA ASP A 52 9.45 6.24 -11.37
C ASP A 52 9.04 6.98 -10.09
N ASP A 53 9.55 8.20 -9.94
CA ASP A 53 9.31 9.02 -8.76
C ASP A 53 7.85 9.51 -8.67
N TYR A 54 7.15 9.54 -9.79
CA TYR A 54 5.79 10.07 -9.88
C TYR A 54 4.72 8.98 -9.93
N ALA A 55 5.11 7.72 -10.17
CA ALA A 55 4.17 6.60 -10.25
C ALA A 55 3.60 6.20 -8.88
N ASN A 56 2.31 6.44 -8.66
CA ASN A 56 1.53 5.94 -7.52
C ASN A 56 1.54 4.41 -7.43
N ALA A 57 1.64 3.72 -8.58
CA ALA A 57 1.75 2.26 -8.64
C ALA A 57 3.03 1.71 -7.98
N GLN A 58 3.99 2.57 -7.63
CA GLN A 58 5.26 2.22 -6.98
C GLN A 58 5.42 2.86 -5.59
N GLN A 59 4.38 3.53 -5.10
CA GLN A 59 4.39 4.22 -3.82
C GLN A 59 3.49 3.50 -2.83
N PHE A 60 4.10 3.03 -1.74
CA PHE A 60 3.43 2.19 -0.76
C PHE A 60 3.44 2.82 0.62
N VAL A 61 2.37 2.62 1.38
CA VAL A 61 2.33 2.90 2.81
C VAL A 61 2.42 1.57 3.53
N ILE A 62 3.37 1.45 4.46
CA ILE A 62 3.49 0.28 5.33
C ILE A 62 2.90 0.66 6.68
N GLU A 63 1.74 0.09 7.00
CA GLU A 63 0.99 0.42 8.20
C GLU A 63 1.00 -0.77 9.18
N PRO A 64 1.30 -0.56 10.47
CA PRO A 64 1.22 -1.63 11.46
C PRO A 64 -0.23 -2.05 11.70
N VAL A 65 -0.48 -3.35 11.74
CA VAL A 65 -1.76 -3.98 12.09
C VAL A 65 -1.49 -5.07 13.12
N GLY A 66 -1.64 -4.73 14.40
CA GLY A 66 -1.26 -5.63 15.50
C GLY A 66 0.25 -5.92 15.46
N SER A 67 0.61 -7.20 15.33
CA SER A 67 2.01 -7.66 15.20
C SER A 67 2.50 -7.78 13.75
N ALA A 68 1.66 -7.43 12.77
CA ALA A 68 1.94 -7.52 11.34
C ALA A 68 1.84 -6.16 10.67
N TYR A 69 1.98 -6.13 9.34
CA TYR A 69 1.89 -4.92 8.54
C TYR A 69 0.95 -5.12 7.35
N SER A 70 0.20 -4.07 7.00
CA SER A 70 -0.46 -3.95 5.70
C SER A 70 0.41 -3.09 4.78
N ILE A 71 0.59 -3.53 3.53
CA ILE A 71 1.31 -2.78 2.50
C ILE A 71 0.27 -2.24 1.52
N LYS A 72 0.02 -0.93 1.60
CA LYS A 72 -1.04 -0.24 0.87
C LYS A 72 -0.49 0.56 -0.30
N VAL A 73 -1.17 0.52 -1.44
CA VAL A 73 -0.98 1.46 -2.54
C VAL A 73 -1.78 2.74 -2.25
N ILE A 74 -1.41 3.87 -2.85
CA ILE A 74 -2.04 5.19 -2.62
C ILE A 74 -3.57 5.19 -2.77
N ASN A 75 -4.14 4.31 -3.59
CA ASN A 75 -5.58 4.21 -3.77
C ASN A 75 -6.31 3.35 -2.70
N GLY A 76 -5.61 2.94 -1.64
CA GLY A 76 -6.16 2.17 -0.51
C GLY A 76 -6.20 0.65 -0.71
N LYS A 77 -5.81 0.15 -1.87
CA LYS A 77 -5.66 -1.29 -2.12
C LYS A 77 -4.37 -1.83 -1.49
N VAL A 78 -4.29 -3.13 -1.28
CA VAL A 78 -3.21 -3.78 -0.50
C VAL A 78 -2.53 -4.91 -1.23
N PHE A 79 -1.32 -5.25 -0.78
CA PHE A 79 -0.66 -6.49 -1.17
C PHE A 79 -1.42 -7.67 -0.56
N GLU A 80 -1.91 -8.55 -1.42
CA GLU A 80 -2.74 -9.69 -1.05
C GLU A 80 -2.20 -10.97 -1.69
N ILE A 81 -2.23 -12.09 -0.96
CA ILE A 81 -2.04 -13.41 -1.57
C ILE A 81 -3.33 -13.83 -2.28
N ALA A 82 -3.23 -14.10 -3.59
CA ALA A 82 -4.37 -14.43 -4.42
C ALA A 82 -5.15 -15.65 -3.88
N GLY A 83 -6.48 -15.49 -3.76
CA GLY A 83 -7.38 -16.53 -3.27
C GLY A 83 -7.12 -16.98 -1.83
N SER A 84 -6.37 -16.20 -1.04
CA SER A 84 -5.92 -16.56 0.31
C SER A 84 -5.16 -17.90 0.39
N SER A 85 -4.54 -18.31 -0.72
CA SER A 85 -3.81 -19.58 -0.80
C SER A 85 -2.53 -19.55 0.03
N THR A 86 -2.18 -20.67 0.65
CA THR A 86 -0.91 -20.85 1.38
C THR A 86 0.11 -21.67 0.58
N SER A 87 -0.17 -21.91 -0.70
CA SER A 87 0.67 -22.74 -1.57
C SER A 87 1.91 -21.97 -2.05
N ASN A 88 3.04 -22.66 -2.12
CA ASN A 88 4.25 -22.08 -2.72
C ASN A 88 4.01 -21.72 -4.20
N GLY A 89 4.52 -20.56 -4.60
CA GLY A 89 4.37 -20.03 -5.95
C GLY A 89 3.08 -19.26 -6.21
N GLU A 90 2.23 -19.10 -5.19
CA GLU A 90 1.06 -18.22 -5.29
C GLU A 90 1.49 -16.77 -5.58
N ARG A 91 0.64 -16.06 -6.32
CA ARG A 91 0.92 -14.67 -6.67
C ARG A 91 0.54 -13.72 -5.54
N VAL A 92 1.37 -12.70 -5.38
CA VAL A 92 0.96 -11.48 -4.71
C VAL A 92 0.26 -10.59 -5.72
N VAL A 93 -0.94 -10.16 -5.37
CA VAL A 93 -1.82 -9.33 -6.19
C VAL A 93 -2.27 -8.09 -5.43
N LEU A 94 -2.94 -7.21 -6.13
CA LEU A 94 -3.65 -6.09 -5.54
C LEU A 94 -4.99 -6.57 -4.97
N GLY A 95 -5.28 -6.26 -3.72
CA GLY A 95 -6.48 -6.64 -3.00
C GLY A 95 -7.26 -5.44 -2.48
N ASP A 96 -8.57 -5.58 -2.30
CA ASP A 96 -9.34 -4.62 -1.51
C ASP A 96 -9.09 -4.90 -0.02
N TYR A 97 -8.66 -3.89 0.73
CA TYR A 97 -8.35 -4.10 2.14
C TYR A 97 -9.58 -4.54 2.92
N SER A 98 -9.50 -5.74 3.49
CA SER A 98 -10.53 -6.36 4.34
C SER A 98 -10.00 -6.70 5.74
N GLY A 99 -8.69 -6.59 5.96
CA GLY A 99 -8.03 -6.95 7.22
C GLY A 99 -7.84 -8.45 7.41
N GLN A 100 -8.04 -9.26 6.37
CA GLN A 100 -7.80 -10.70 6.39
C GLN A 100 -6.30 -11.04 6.42
N ASP A 101 -5.98 -12.20 6.98
CA ASP A 101 -4.59 -12.64 7.19
C ASP A 101 -3.75 -12.70 5.90
N ASN A 102 -4.37 -12.98 4.74
CA ASN A 102 -3.68 -12.99 3.44
C ASN A 102 -3.28 -11.60 2.93
N GLN A 103 -3.60 -10.54 3.67
CA GLN A 103 -3.23 -9.15 3.41
C GLN A 103 -2.23 -8.61 4.45
N LEU A 104 -1.81 -9.45 5.40
CA LEU A 104 -0.95 -9.09 6.52
C LEU A 104 0.43 -9.74 6.37
N TRP A 105 1.47 -8.93 6.54
CA TRP A 105 2.85 -9.30 6.24
C TRP A 105 3.74 -9.13 7.46
N ILE A 106 4.70 -10.03 7.61
CA ILE A 106 5.81 -9.86 8.54
C ILE A 106 7.01 -9.39 7.73
N LEU A 107 7.61 -8.27 8.14
CA LEU A 107 8.89 -7.82 7.61
C LEU A 107 9.99 -8.60 8.34
N GLN A 108 10.83 -9.29 7.57
CA GLN A 108 11.96 -10.11 8.05
C GLN A 108 13.29 -9.42 7.79
#